data_AF-H8ZBA4-F1
#
_entry.id   AF-H8ZBA4-F1
#
_cell.length_a   1.000
_cell.length_b   1.000
_cell.length_c   1.000
_cell.angle_alpha   90.00
_cell.angle_beta   90.00
_cell.angle_gamma   90.00
#
_symmetry.space_group_name_H-M   'P 1'
#
loop_
_entity.id
_entity.type
_entity.pdbx_description
1 polymer ?
#
loop_
_entity_poly.entity_id
_entity_poly.type
_entity_poly.pdbx_seq_one_letter_code
_entity_poly.pdbx_strand_id
1 'polypeptide(L)'
;MFKHLEEMKKSDGSTRNLGKRLRSTNLLLGIITSVYGNLDIGKPYRLRSLNLFEFLSRFYHLTHVGLLLTTATLCMGLVHKSNSCPGQSSPRGSFLLYNIYLYMLALTIAVETFIPVTFWVLWHIDKSLVVNTASYVGNDSISFFFNLCMHGLPTIFLLVEFFCIEFFNTPGHYALIFGFFIGYLLTMYVCYVVNGYWPYGVVTMVSGVNRIGFFAVCFLSICFMYYSLIVLNRIIWRKKKEFSSRGAAGESDPSAKKK
;
A
#
# COMPACT_ATOMS: atom_id res chain seq x y z
N MET A 1 -14.83 -33.10 -30.37
CA MET A 1 -13.69 -33.09 -29.42
C MET A 1 -12.75 -31.92 -29.67
N PHE A 2 -12.21 -31.73 -30.89
CA PHE A 2 -11.31 -30.62 -31.24
C PHE A 2 -11.90 -29.21 -31.02
N LYS A 3 -13.13 -28.95 -31.48
CA LYS A 3 -13.80 -27.65 -31.32
C LYS A 3 -13.99 -27.22 -29.86
N HIS A 4 -14.24 -28.20 -28.98
CA HIS A 4 -14.39 -27.97 -27.54
C HIS A 4 -13.05 -27.63 -26.86
N LEU A 5 -11.95 -28.25 -27.29
CA LEU A 5 -10.60 -27.95 -26.80
C LEU A 5 -10.13 -26.54 -27.22
N GLU A 6 -10.49 -26.11 -28.44
CA GLU A 6 -10.22 -24.73 -28.89
C GLU A 6 -11.03 -23.69 -28.11
N GLU A 7 -12.30 -23.96 -27.83
CA GLU A 7 -13.16 -23.09 -27.02
C GLU A 7 -12.63 -22.97 -25.58
N MET A 8 -12.19 -24.07 -24.97
CA MET A 8 -11.56 -24.04 -23.64
C MET A 8 -10.24 -23.25 -23.63
N LYS A 9 -9.38 -23.45 -24.63
CA LYS A 9 -8.12 -22.70 -24.77
C LYS A 9 -8.35 -21.19 -24.99
N LYS A 10 -9.39 -20.84 -25.76
CA LYS A 10 -9.79 -19.45 -26.02
C LYS A 10 -10.39 -18.79 -24.77
N SER A 11 -11.20 -19.53 -24.01
CA SER A 11 -11.77 -19.08 -22.72
C SER A 11 -10.68 -18.81 -21.68
N ASP A 12 -9.76 -19.76 -21.51
CA ASP A 12 -8.62 -19.64 -20.58
C ASP A 12 -7.63 -18.53 -20.98
N GLY A 13 -7.41 -18.33 -22.29
CA GLY A 13 -6.65 -17.18 -22.80
C GLY A 13 -7.32 -15.84 -22.49
N SER A 14 -8.65 -15.77 -22.59
CA SER A 14 -9.44 -14.55 -22.31
C SER A 14 -9.40 -14.17 -20.83
N THR A 15 -9.61 -15.14 -19.92
CA THR A 15 -9.61 -14.90 -18.47
C THR A 15 -8.24 -14.47 -17.95
N ARG A 16 -7.16 -15.09 -18.43
CA ARG A 16 -5.78 -14.68 -18.10
C ARG A 16 -5.47 -13.25 -18.57
N ASN A 17 -5.93 -12.88 -19.76
CA ASN A 17 -5.75 -11.52 -20.29
C ASN A 17 -6.56 -10.48 -19.51
N LEU A 18 -7.78 -10.83 -19.08
CA LEU A 18 -8.60 -9.98 -18.22
C LEU A 18 -7.91 -9.73 -16.86
N GLY A 19 -7.43 -10.77 -16.19
CA GLY A 19 -6.71 -10.63 -14.92
C GLY A 19 -5.45 -9.77 -15.02
N LYS A 20 -4.69 -9.92 -16.11
CA LYS A 20 -3.55 -9.04 -16.39
C LYS A 20 -4.00 -7.59 -16.60
N ARG A 21 -5.06 -7.33 -17.35
CA ARG A 21 -5.56 -5.96 -17.56
C ARG A 21 -6.01 -5.32 -16.25
N LEU A 22 -6.82 -6.02 -15.45
CA LEU A 22 -7.32 -5.54 -14.16
C LEU A 22 -6.19 -5.16 -13.21
N ARG A 23 -5.15 -6.00 -13.11
CA ARG A 23 -3.96 -5.66 -12.29
C ARG A 23 -3.21 -4.43 -12.81
N SER A 24 -3.08 -4.25 -14.13
CA SER A 24 -2.47 -3.02 -14.69
C SER A 24 -3.27 -1.78 -14.33
N THR A 25 -4.59 -1.85 -14.49
CA THR A 25 -5.48 -0.75 -14.14
C THR A 25 -5.38 -0.40 -12.65
N ASN A 26 -5.34 -1.41 -11.77
CA ASN A 26 -5.13 -1.21 -10.33
C ASN A 26 -3.84 -0.44 -10.04
N LEU A 27 -2.71 -0.87 -10.61
CA LEU A 27 -1.41 -0.23 -10.41
C LEU A 27 -1.41 1.22 -10.90
N LEU A 28 -1.96 1.47 -12.10
CA LEU A 28 -2.03 2.81 -12.68
C LEU A 28 -2.93 3.75 -11.88
N LEU A 29 -4.11 3.30 -11.48
CA LEU A 29 -5.03 4.08 -10.64
C LEU A 29 -4.41 4.38 -9.28
N GLY A 30 -3.72 3.41 -8.67
CA GLY A 30 -2.99 3.62 -7.42
C GLY A 30 -1.89 4.67 -7.54
N ILE A 31 -1.12 4.66 -8.63
CA ILE A 31 -0.10 5.69 -8.91
C ILE A 31 -0.77 7.05 -9.09
N ILE A 32 -1.78 7.16 -9.94
CA ILE A 32 -2.45 8.43 -10.24
C ILE A 32 -3.08 9.03 -8.98
N THR A 33 -3.79 8.22 -8.19
CA THR A 33 -4.43 8.70 -6.96
C THR A 33 -3.42 9.05 -5.87
N SER A 34 -2.32 8.31 -5.75
CA SER A 34 -1.25 8.61 -4.79
C SER A 34 -0.51 9.89 -5.16
N VAL A 35 -0.17 10.07 -6.44
CA VAL A 35 0.41 11.32 -6.95
C VAL A 35 -0.56 12.47 -6.76
N TYR A 36 -1.84 12.29 -7.12
CA TYR A 36 -2.86 13.32 -6.95
C TYR A 36 -3.03 13.73 -5.49
N GLY A 37 -3.14 12.79 -4.55
CA GLY A 37 -3.20 13.06 -3.12
C GLY A 37 -1.94 13.73 -2.58
N ASN A 38 -0.79 13.45 -3.18
CA ASN A 38 0.48 14.05 -2.79
C ASN A 38 0.71 15.43 -3.43
N LEU A 39 -0.12 15.85 -4.38
CA LEU A 39 -0.09 17.17 -4.98
C LEU A 39 -1.15 18.07 -4.32
N ASP A 40 -0.86 19.37 -4.21
CA ASP A 40 -1.82 20.34 -3.65
C ASP A 40 -2.98 20.67 -4.61
N ILE A 41 -3.06 20.02 -5.77
CA ILE A 41 -4.05 20.29 -6.82
C ILE A 41 -5.47 20.07 -6.32
N GLY A 42 -5.71 19.06 -5.48
CA GLY A 42 -7.04 18.80 -4.92
C GLY A 42 -7.41 19.65 -3.70
N LYS A 43 -6.49 20.49 -3.20
CA LYS A 43 -6.78 21.45 -2.13
C LYS A 43 -7.42 22.72 -2.70
N PRO A 44 -8.33 23.36 -1.95
CA PRO A 44 -8.78 24.73 -2.20
C PRO A 44 -7.60 25.69 -2.40
N TYR A 45 -7.75 26.70 -3.27
CA TYR A 45 -6.64 27.58 -3.71
C TYR A 45 -5.86 28.19 -2.54
N ARG A 46 -6.55 28.59 -1.46
CA ARG A 46 -5.96 29.19 -0.25
C ARG A 46 -5.09 28.24 0.58
N LEU A 47 -5.25 26.93 0.39
CA LEU A 47 -4.55 25.88 1.14
C LEU A 47 -3.40 25.25 0.32
N ARG A 48 -3.16 25.75 -0.90
CA ARG A 48 -2.08 25.27 -1.76
C ARG A 48 -0.77 25.96 -1.37
N SER A 49 0.33 25.22 -1.41
CA SER A 49 1.67 25.78 -1.32
C SER A 49 1.90 26.84 -2.41
N LEU A 50 2.37 28.02 -2.03
CA LEU A 50 2.66 29.11 -2.97
C LEU A 50 4.04 28.98 -3.60
N ASN A 51 4.95 28.27 -2.93
CA ASN A 51 6.34 28.08 -3.36
C ASN A 51 6.84 26.66 -3.07
N LEU A 52 8.01 26.34 -3.62
CA LEU A 52 8.63 25.03 -3.47
C LEU A 52 8.97 24.69 -2.01
N PHE A 53 9.38 25.68 -1.20
CA PHE A 53 9.77 25.42 0.19
C PHE A 53 8.56 24.99 1.04
N GLU A 54 7.43 25.69 0.92
CA GLU A 54 6.16 25.31 1.53
C GLU A 54 5.71 23.93 1.05
N PHE A 55 5.82 23.65 -0.24
CA PHE A 55 5.51 22.35 -0.81
C PHE A 55 6.41 21.24 -0.25
N LEU A 56 7.70 21.50 -0.04
CA LEU A 56 8.63 20.50 0.49
C LEU A 56 8.43 20.28 2.00
N SER A 57 7.97 21.32 2.71
CA SER A 57 7.78 21.23 4.16
C SER A 57 6.83 20.11 4.57
N ARG A 58 5.76 19.83 3.80
CA ARG A 58 4.77 18.79 4.17
C ARG A 58 5.30 17.36 4.21
N PHE A 59 6.49 17.08 3.66
CA PHE A 59 7.08 15.74 3.68
C PHE A 59 7.58 15.28 5.06
N TYR A 60 7.46 16.11 6.12
CA TYR A 60 7.59 15.60 7.49
C TYR A 60 6.34 14.81 7.95
N HIS A 61 5.18 14.95 7.29
CA HIS A 61 4.00 14.14 7.57
C HIS A 61 4.09 12.75 6.92
N LEU A 62 3.70 11.74 7.68
CA LEU A 62 3.77 10.33 7.34
C LEU A 62 2.91 10.01 6.12
N THR A 63 1.76 10.69 5.97
CA THR A 63 0.89 10.54 4.80
C THR A 63 1.64 10.87 3.50
N HIS A 64 2.36 12.00 3.44
CA HIS A 64 3.08 12.40 2.23
C HIS A 64 4.25 11.46 1.91
N VAL A 65 4.94 10.97 2.94
CA VAL A 65 5.98 9.94 2.80
C VAL A 65 5.38 8.61 2.31
N GLY A 66 4.23 8.20 2.87
CA GLY A 66 3.47 7.02 2.46
C GLY A 66 3.09 7.09 0.98
N LEU A 67 2.50 8.20 0.54
CA LEU A 67 2.09 8.39 -0.85
C LEU A 67 3.27 8.29 -1.84
N LEU A 68 4.45 8.78 -1.45
CA LEU A 68 5.68 8.59 -2.24
C LEU A 68 6.10 7.12 -2.30
N LEU A 69 6.10 6.43 -1.15
CA LEU A 69 6.41 5.00 -1.08
C LEU A 69 5.43 4.16 -1.90
N THR A 70 4.13 4.49 -1.85
CA THR A 70 3.06 3.87 -2.64
C THR A 70 3.33 4.06 -4.12
N THR A 71 3.58 5.30 -4.55
CA THR A 71 3.88 5.62 -5.94
C THR A 71 5.10 4.82 -6.43
N ALA A 72 6.20 4.84 -5.68
CA ALA A 72 7.41 4.10 -6.03
C ALA A 72 7.17 2.58 -6.11
N THR A 73 6.47 2.02 -5.12
CA THR A 73 6.17 0.59 -5.04
C THR A 73 5.31 0.13 -6.21
N LEU A 74 4.24 0.85 -6.54
CA LEU A 74 3.36 0.50 -7.65
C LEU A 74 4.06 0.70 -9.01
N CYS A 75 4.93 1.71 -9.15
CA CYS A 75 5.80 1.86 -10.32
C CYS A 75 6.74 0.66 -10.50
N MET A 76 7.39 0.20 -9.43
CA MET A 76 8.21 -1.03 -9.48
C MET A 76 7.38 -2.26 -9.88
N GLY A 77 6.15 -2.38 -9.37
CA GLY A 77 5.20 -3.41 -9.76
C GLY A 77 4.86 -3.39 -11.26
N LEU A 78 4.65 -2.19 -11.84
CA LEU A 78 4.44 -2.02 -13.28
C LEU A 78 5.68 -2.41 -14.09
N VAL A 79 6.87 -1.93 -13.70
CA VAL A 79 8.12 -2.23 -14.40
C VAL A 79 8.41 -3.73 -14.39
N HIS A 80 8.30 -4.38 -13.22
CA HIS A 80 8.49 -5.82 -13.10
C HIS A 80 7.54 -6.60 -14.00
N LYS A 81 6.27 -6.19 -14.06
CA LYS A 81 5.27 -6.83 -14.92
C LYS A 81 5.61 -6.66 -16.41
N SER A 82 5.99 -5.46 -16.84
CA SER A 82 6.39 -5.21 -18.24
C SER A 82 7.59 -6.05 -18.64
N ASN A 83 8.55 -6.25 -17.73
CA ASN A 83 9.74 -7.07 -17.97
C ASN A 83 9.49 -8.58 -17.93
N SER A 84 8.37 -9.04 -17.36
CA SER A 84 8.03 -10.46 -17.24
C SER A 84 7.27 -11.04 -18.47
N CYS A 85 7.35 -10.38 -19.63
CA CYS A 85 6.69 -10.86 -20.85
C CYS A 85 7.31 -12.19 -21.36
N PRO A 86 6.49 -13.16 -21.84
CA PRO A 86 7.01 -14.45 -22.29
C PRO A 86 7.88 -14.26 -23.54
N GLY A 87 9.18 -14.59 -23.45
CA GLY A 87 10.09 -14.58 -24.60
C GLY A 87 11.51 -14.07 -24.32
N GLN A 88 11.74 -13.40 -23.20
CA GLN A 88 13.09 -12.98 -22.80
C GLN A 88 13.60 -13.82 -21.62
N SER A 89 14.82 -14.35 -21.77
CA SER A 89 15.57 -14.99 -20.68
C SER A 89 15.71 -13.98 -19.54
N SER A 90 15.21 -14.34 -18.35
CA SER A 90 15.20 -13.50 -17.16
C SER A 90 16.66 -13.15 -16.76
N PRO A 91 17.13 -11.91 -16.96
CA PRO A 91 18.49 -11.52 -16.58
C PRO A 91 18.59 -11.46 -15.05
N ARG A 92 19.76 -11.70 -14.44
CA ARG A 92 19.97 -11.56 -12.98
C ARG A 92 19.36 -10.27 -12.38
N GLY A 93 19.30 -9.18 -13.14
CA GLY A 93 18.69 -7.90 -12.74
C GLY A 93 17.17 -7.94 -12.50
N SER A 94 16.41 -8.79 -13.19
CA SER A 94 14.96 -8.92 -12.97
C SER A 94 14.64 -9.53 -11.61
N PHE A 95 15.46 -10.48 -11.16
CA PHE A 95 15.33 -11.12 -9.84
C PHE A 95 15.66 -10.16 -8.70
N LEU A 96 16.72 -9.36 -8.84
CA LEU A 96 17.06 -8.34 -7.85
C LEU A 96 15.95 -7.28 -7.74
N LEU A 97 15.48 -6.77 -8.88
CA LEU A 97 14.39 -5.79 -8.92
C LEU A 97 13.11 -6.34 -8.28
N TYR A 98 12.79 -7.60 -8.55
CA TYR A 98 11.64 -8.27 -7.94
C TYR A 98 11.77 -8.37 -6.42
N ASN A 99 12.94 -8.74 -5.90
CA ASN A 99 13.16 -8.79 -4.46
C ASN A 99 13.07 -7.41 -3.81
N ILE A 100 13.69 -6.38 -4.40
CA ILE A 100 13.56 -5.00 -3.92
C ILE A 100 12.09 -4.58 -3.91
N TYR A 101 11.37 -4.88 -4.99
CA TYR A 101 9.93 -4.64 -5.08
C TYR A 101 9.15 -5.32 -3.95
N LEU A 102 9.42 -6.59 -3.63
CA LEU A 102 8.74 -7.29 -2.53
C LEU A 102 9.04 -6.67 -1.17
N TYR A 103 10.28 -6.29 -0.89
CA TYR A 103 10.65 -5.59 0.35
C TYR A 103 9.97 -4.22 0.46
N MET A 104 9.94 -3.47 -0.65
CA MET A 104 9.27 -2.18 -0.74
C MET A 104 7.76 -2.34 -0.57
N LEU A 105 7.15 -3.37 -1.14
CA LEU A 105 5.74 -3.69 -0.95
C LEU A 105 5.43 -4.05 0.50
N ALA A 106 6.29 -4.85 1.17
CA ALA A 106 6.13 -5.16 2.59
C ALA A 106 6.16 -3.91 3.48
N LEU A 107 7.15 -3.03 3.27
CA LEU A 107 7.26 -1.78 4.00
C LEU A 107 6.04 -0.89 3.74
N THR A 108 5.73 -0.67 2.47
CA THR A 108 4.71 0.29 2.05
C THR A 108 3.33 -0.17 2.50
N ILE A 109 2.96 -1.44 2.32
CA ILE A 109 1.64 -1.93 2.77
C ILE A 109 1.49 -1.86 4.30
N ALA A 110 2.57 -2.11 5.05
CA ALA A 110 2.54 -2.01 6.51
C ALA A 110 2.26 -0.58 6.96
N VAL A 111 2.97 0.39 6.39
CA VAL A 111 2.80 1.83 6.70
C VAL A 111 1.43 2.33 6.21
N GLU A 112 1.06 2.01 4.97
CA GLU A 112 -0.18 2.48 4.35
C GLU A 112 -1.44 1.83 4.90
N THR A 113 -1.34 0.68 5.56
CA THR A 113 -2.51 0.14 6.30
C THR A 113 -2.69 0.84 7.65
N PHE A 114 -1.60 1.34 8.23
CA PHE A 114 -1.61 2.05 9.51
C PHE A 114 -2.12 3.49 9.38
N ILE A 115 -1.73 4.21 8.31
CA ILE A 115 -2.17 5.59 8.04
C ILE A 115 -3.69 5.78 8.08
N PRO A 116 -4.52 5.07 7.29
CA PRO A 116 -5.98 5.26 7.28
C PRO A 116 -6.58 4.97 8.66
N VAL A 117 -6.18 3.87 9.29
CA VAL A 117 -6.75 3.47 10.58
C VAL A 117 -6.49 4.54 11.63
N THR A 118 -5.25 4.99 11.77
CA THR A 118 -4.93 6.03 12.75
C THR A 118 -5.51 7.38 12.40
N PHE A 119 -5.44 7.77 11.12
CA PHE A 119 -6.01 9.04 10.65
C PHE A 119 -7.50 9.11 10.95
N TRP A 120 -8.31 8.16 10.46
CA TRP A 120 -9.76 8.22 10.58
C TRP A 120 -10.24 8.05 12.03
N VAL A 121 -9.56 7.23 12.83
CA VAL A 121 -9.87 7.10 14.27
C VAL A 121 -9.60 8.41 15.01
N LEU A 122 -8.39 8.98 14.88
CA LEU A 122 -8.04 10.22 15.56
C LEU A 122 -8.88 11.39 15.04
N TRP A 123 -9.13 11.44 13.73
CA TRP A 123 -10.00 12.42 13.11
C TRP A 123 -11.42 12.41 13.70
N HIS A 124 -11.98 11.21 13.93
CA HIS A 124 -13.31 11.06 14.48
C HIS A 124 -13.38 11.45 15.97
N ILE A 125 -12.32 11.18 16.73
CA ILE A 125 -12.20 11.58 18.14
C ILE A 125 -12.06 13.10 18.24
N ASP A 126 -11.01 13.64 17.62
CA ASP A 126 -10.73 15.07 17.54
C ASP A 126 -9.79 15.35 16.35
N LYS A 127 -10.32 16.09 15.37
CA LYS A 127 -9.61 16.46 14.14
C LYS A 127 -8.29 17.18 14.42
N SER A 128 -8.21 17.97 15.50
CA SER A 128 -7.01 18.73 15.86
C SER A 128 -5.79 17.84 16.19
N LEU A 129 -6.03 16.57 16.48
CA LEU A 129 -4.97 15.60 16.79
C LEU A 129 -4.14 15.20 15.56
N VAL A 130 -4.72 15.31 14.36
CA VAL A 130 -4.11 14.84 13.11
C VAL A 130 -4.02 15.90 12.03
N VAL A 131 -4.85 16.95 12.08
CA VAL A 131 -4.87 17.99 11.05
C VAL A 131 -5.08 19.38 11.64
N ASN A 132 -4.72 20.40 10.87
CA ASN A 132 -5.18 21.75 11.11
C ASN A 132 -6.67 21.86 10.75
N THR A 133 -7.54 22.09 11.73
CA THR A 133 -9.00 22.11 11.57
C THR A 133 -9.49 23.17 10.59
N ALA A 134 -8.75 24.27 10.43
CA ALA A 134 -9.09 25.33 9.47
C ALA A 134 -9.06 24.83 8.01
N SER A 135 -8.27 23.80 7.71
CA SER A 135 -8.16 23.23 6.36
C SER A 135 -9.32 22.28 6.00
N TYR A 136 -10.17 21.95 6.97
CA TYR A 136 -11.12 20.84 6.88
C TYR A 136 -12.53 21.16 7.41
N VAL A 137 -12.79 22.40 7.78
CA VAL A 137 -14.09 22.88 8.25
C VAL A 137 -14.46 24.14 7.46
N GLY A 138 -15.73 24.27 7.05
CA GLY A 138 -16.26 25.42 6.31
C GLY A 138 -16.36 25.23 4.80
N ASN A 139 -16.71 26.31 4.09
CA ASN A 139 -16.95 26.31 2.63
C ASN A 139 -15.68 26.03 1.81
N ASP A 140 -14.49 26.27 2.38
CA ASP A 140 -13.18 26.04 1.76
C ASP A 140 -12.49 24.78 2.32
N SER A 141 -13.26 23.74 2.64
CA SER A 141 -12.71 22.49 3.18
C SER A 141 -12.13 21.57 2.10
N ILE A 142 -11.16 20.76 2.48
CA ILE A 142 -10.67 19.66 1.63
C ILE A 142 -11.83 18.71 1.29
N SER A 143 -11.99 18.42 -0.01
CA SER A 143 -13.01 17.49 -0.49
C SER A 143 -12.80 16.08 0.07
N PHE A 144 -13.89 15.35 0.28
CA PHE A 144 -13.84 13.96 0.75
C PHE A 144 -13.02 13.06 -0.19
N PHE A 145 -13.15 13.25 -1.50
CA PHE A 145 -12.38 12.50 -2.48
C PHE A 145 -10.87 12.75 -2.34
N PHE A 146 -10.44 14.00 -2.21
CA PHE A 146 -9.03 14.31 -1.99
C PHE A 146 -8.53 13.72 -0.66
N ASN A 147 -9.35 13.76 0.38
CA ASN A 147 -9.04 13.14 1.66
C ASN A 147 -8.86 11.62 1.54
N LEU A 148 -9.71 10.94 0.75
CA LEU A 148 -9.54 9.53 0.41
C LEU A 148 -8.27 9.27 -0.39
N CYS A 149 -7.91 10.13 -1.36
CA CYS A 149 -6.66 10.01 -2.11
C CYS A 149 -5.42 10.12 -1.21
N MET A 150 -5.50 10.89 -0.11
CA MET A 150 -4.41 11.02 0.86
C MET A 150 -4.39 9.86 1.88
N HIS A 151 -5.55 9.46 2.39
CA HIS A 151 -5.64 8.64 3.61
C HIS A 151 -6.47 7.36 3.44
N GLY A 152 -6.69 6.84 2.23
CA GLY A 152 -7.48 5.61 2.07
C GLY A 152 -7.24 4.85 0.77
N LEU A 153 -7.38 5.51 -0.38
CA LEU A 153 -7.19 4.87 -1.69
C LEU A 153 -5.81 4.21 -1.87
N PRO A 154 -4.68 4.82 -1.44
CA PRO A 154 -3.36 4.18 -1.54
C PRO A 154 -3.34 2.76 -0.95
N THR A 155 -3.90 2.60 0.26
CA THR A 155 -4.04 1.32 0.95
C THR A 155 -4.84 0.32 0.13
N ILE A 156 -5.96 0.73 -0.46
CA ILE A 156 -6.83 -0.16 -1.25
C ILE A 156 -6.06 -0.71 -2.46
N PHE A 157 -5.39 0.15 -3.22
CA PHE A 157 -4.64 -0.27 -4.41
C PHE A 157 -3.46 -1.17 -4.06
N LEU A 158 -2.78 -0.89 -2.94
CA LEU A 158 -1.72 -1.76 -2.43
C LEU A 158 -2.25 -3.10 -1.93
N LEU A 159 -3.40 -3.16 -1.27
CA LEU A 159 -4.01 -4.42 -0.83
C LEU A 159 -4.33 -5.32 -2.02
N VAL A 160 -4.93 -4.76 -3.08
CA VAL A 160 -5.19 -5.50 -4.31
C VAL A 160 -3.90 -6.06 -4.90
N GLU A 161 -2.84 -5.23 -5.00
CA GLU A 161 -1.55 -5.68 -5.52
C GLU A 161 -0.89 -6.75 -4.63
N PHE A 162 -0.95 -6.58 -3.31
CA PHE A 162 -0.43 -7.52 -2.33
C PHE A 162 -1.11 -8.89 -2.43
N PHE A 163 -2.43 -8.94 -2.57
CA PHE A 163 -3.15 -10.20 -2.73
C PHE A 163 -3.05 -10.81 -4.14
N CYS A 164 -2.59 -10.05 -5.14
CA CYS A 164 -2.27 -10.59 -6.47
C CYS A 164 -0.97 -11.43 -6.49
N ILE A 165 -0.16 -11.38 -5.43
CA ILE A 165 1.13 -12.06 -5.33
C ILE A 165 1.10 -13.05 -4.15
N GLU A 166 1.70 -14.22 -4.33
CA GLU A 166 1.95 -15.13 -3.20
C GLU A 166 3.09 -14.53 -2.38
N PHE A 167 2.77 -14.03 -1.19
CA PHE A 167 3.67 -13.22 -0.40
C PHE A 167 4.24 -14.00 0.77
N PHE A 168 5.56 -14.03 0.90
CA PHE A 168 6.25 -14.76 1.97
C PHE A 168 6.76 -13.80 3.03
N ASN A 169 6.54 -14.15 4.30
CA ASN A 169 7.04 -13.38 5.43
C ASN A 169 8.53 -13.65 5.66
N THR A 170 9.31 -12.60 5.87
CA THR A 170 10.74 -12.73 6.21
C THR A 170 11.10 -11.81 7.38
N PRO A 171 12.09 -12.16 8.23
CA PRO A 171 12.59 -11.26 9.27
C PRO A 171 13.09 -9.91 8.70
N GLY A 172 13.62 -9.92 7.47
CA GLY A 172 14.08 -8.72 6.79
C GLY A 172 12.98 -7.68 6.56
N HIS A 173 11.73 -8.09 6.42
CA HIS A 173 10.61 -7.14 6.32
C HIS A 173 10.40 -6.36 7.62
N TYR A 174 10.43 -7.03 8.78
CA TYR A 174 10.31 -6.36 10.08
C TYR A 174 11.52 -5.49 10.39
N ALA A 175 12.73 -5.91 9.98
CA ALA A 175 13.92 -5.08 10.10
C ALA A 175 13.80 -3.79 9.28
N LEU A 176 13.27 -3.87 8.05
CA LEU A 176 13.03 -2.71 7.20
C LEU A 176 11.93 -1.80 7.77
N ILE A 177 10.83 -2.37 8.25
CA ILE A 177 9.74 -1.61 8.91
C ILE A 177 10.26 -0.91 10.17
N PHE A 178 11.07 -1.58 10.98
CA PHE A 178 11.71 -0.99 12.16
C PHE A 178 12.66 0.14 11.79
N GLY A 179 13.53 -0.07 10.79
CA GLY A 179 14.43 0.96 10.29
C GLY A 179 13.69 2.21 9.79
N PHE A 180 12.62 2.01 9.02
CA PHE A 180 11.75 3.11 8.61
C PHE A 180 11.10 3.81 9.79
N PHE A 181 10.58 3.06 10.76
CA PHE A 181 9.93 3.61 11.95
C PHE A 181 10.89 4.49 12.76
N ILE A 182 12.10 4.01 13.04
CA ILE A 182 13.13 4.79 13.74
C ILE A 182 13.54 6.02 12.93
N GLY A 183 13.75 5.86 11.62
CA GLY A 183 14.05 6.99 10.73
C GLY A 183 12.97 8.07 10.80
N TYR A 184 11.69 7.67 10.79
CA TYR A 184 10.57 8.60 10.88
C TYR A 184 10.49 9.27 12.27
N LEU A 185 10.75 8.55 13.36
CA LEU A 185 10.82 9.16 14.70
C LEU A 185 11.91 10.23 14.78
N LEU A 186 13.08 9.97 14.18
CA LEU A 186 14.16 10.95 14.09
C LEU A 186 13.72 12.19 13.29
N THR A 187 13.02 12.01 12.16
CA THR A 187 12.44 13.14 11.40
C THR A 187 11.48 13.97 12.24
N MET A 188 10.59 13.33 13.01
CA MET A 188 9.68 14.07 13.90
C MET A 188 10.42 14.80 15.02
N TYR A 189 11.47 14.18 15.57
CA TYR A 189 12.30 14.81 16.60
C TYR A 189 13.05 16.03 16.06
N VAL A 190 13.62 15.93 14.85
CA VAL A 190 14.24 17.08 14.17
C VAL A 190 13.22 18.20 13.96
N CYS A 191 12.00 17.87 13.54
CA CYS A 191 10.91 18.85 13.41
C CYS A 191 10.63 19.57 14.74
N TYR A 192 10.58 18.84 15.85
CA TYR A 192 10.42 19.43 17.19
C TYR A 192 11.58 20.37 17.57
N VAL A 193 12.82 19.96 17.32
CA VAL A 193 14.01 20.78 17.66
C VAL A 193 14.05 22.06 16.84
N VAL A 194 13.68 22.01 15.56
CA VAL A 194 13.75 23.17 14.64
C VAL A 194 12.55 24.10 14.81
N ASN A 195 11.34 23.56 14.94
CA ASN A 195 10.10 24.33 14.91
C ASN A 195 9.51 24.61 16.31
N GLY A 196 9.96 23.90 17.34
CA GLY A 196 9.44 24.01 18.70
C GLY A 196 8.13 23.26 18.96
N TYR A 197 7.60 22.53 17.97
CA TYR A 197 6.36 21.75 18.10
C TYR A 197 6.43 20.41 17.36
N TRP A 198 5.63 19.44 17.80
CA TRP A 198 5.55 18.12 17.16
C TRP A 198 4.66 18.18 15.92
N PRO A 199 4.97 17.40 14.86
CA PRO A 199 4.15 17.31 13.65
C PRO A 199 2.67 16.96 13.85
N TYR A 200 2.34 16.27 14.95
CA TYR A 200 1.00 15.79 15.25
C TYR A 200 0.57 16.24 16.63
N GLY A 201 -0.67 16.74 16.73
CA GLY A 201 -1.27 17.13 18.00
C GLY A 201 -1.35 15.98 19.01
N VAL A 202 -1.58 14.74 18.55
CA VAL A 202 -1.57 13.58 19.47
C VAL A 202 -0.23 13.41 20.21
N VAL A 203 0.89 13.80 19.60
CA VAL A 203 2.23 13.67 20.23
C VAL A 203 2.49 14.79 21.23
N THR A 204 1.88 15.97 21.04
CA THR A 204 1.99 17.08 22.00
C THR A 204 1.23 16.76 23.29
N MET A 205 0.12 16.01 23.19
CA MET A 205 -0.69 15.60 24.34
C MET A 205 -0.01 14.55 25.23
N VAL A 206 1.00 13.83 24.71
CA VAL A 206 1.69 12.76 25.42
C VAL A 206 3.11 13.20 25.79
N SER A 207 3.41 13.30 27.09
CA SER A 207 4.70 13.78 27.60
C SER A 207 5.60 12.66 28.15
N GLY A 208 6.91 12.92 28.13
CA GLY A 208 7.93 12.09 28.79
C GLY A 208 7.87 10.60 28.42
N VAL A 209 7.83 9.73 29.43
CA VAL A 209 7.83 8.26 29.29
C VAL A 209 6.60 7.76 28.53
N ASN A 210 5.45 8.42 28.68
CA ASN A 210 4.22 8.00 27.99
C ASN A 210 4.38 8.13 26.47
N ARG A 211 5.25 9.04 25.99
CA ARG A 211 5.51 9.20 24.55
C ARG A 211 6.26 8.00 23.98
N ILE A 212 7.18 7.42 24.75
CA ILE A 212 7.87 6.18 24.40
C ILE A 212 6.85 5.04 24.31
N GLY A 213 5.96 4.93 25.29
CA GLY A 213 4.86 3.96 25.27
C GLY A 213 3.94 4.12 24.06
N PHE A 214 3.56 5.36 23.73
CA PHE A 214 2.77 5.67 22.54
C PHE A 214 3.46 5.21 21.25
N PHE A 215 4.73 5.53 21.07
CA PHE A 215 5.48 5.10 19.89
C PHE A 215 5.66 3.57 19.83
N ALA A 216 5.86 2.91 20.97
CA ALA A 216 5.89 1.45 21.03
C ALA A 216 4.55 0.85 20.56
N VAL A 217 3.42 1.39 21.01
CA VAL A 217 2.08 0.95 20.57
C VAL A 217 1.88 1.18 19.07
N CYS A 218 2.32 2.33 18.53
CA CYS A 218 2.27 2.59 17.09
C CYS A 218 3.08 1.57 16.29
N PHE A 219 4.32 1.27 16.71
CA PHE A 219 5.16 0.29 16.04
C PHE A 219 4.55 -1.13 16.09
N LEU A 220 4.10 -1.55 17.27
CA LEU A 220 3.44 -2.85 17.45
C LEU A 220 2.16 -2.94 16.59
N SER A 221 1.41 -1.85 16.46
CA SER A 221 0.23 -1.79 15.60
C SER A 221 0.57 -1.98 14.12
N ILE A 222 1.65 -1.33 13.63
CA ILE A 222 2.15 -1.52 12.26
C ILE A 222 2.54 -2.99 12.04
N CYS A 223 3.31 -3.58 12.97
CA CYS A 223 3.70 -4.98 12.88
C CYS A 223 2.50 -5.94 12.90
N PHE A 224 1.52 -5.68 13.78
CA PHE A 224 0.31 -6.48 13.88
C PHE A 224 -0.54 -6.43 12.60
N MET A 225 -0.74 -5.24 12.02
CA MET A 225 -1.46 -5.07 10.76
C MET A 225 -0.76 -5.81 9.62
N TYR A 226 0.56 -5.64 9.50
CA TYR A 226 1.36 -6.33 8.49
C TYR A 226 1.27 -7.86 8.63
N TYR A 227 1.45 -8.38 9.86
CA TYR A 227 1.35 -9.81 10.13
C TYR A 227 -0.04 -10.35 9.79
N SER A 228 -1.10 -9.62 10.12
CA SER A 228 -2.48 -9.99 9.80
C SER A 228 -2.68 -10.13 8.28
N LEU A 229 -2.14 -9.21 7.48
CA LEU A 229 -2.19 -9.29 6.02
C LEU A 229 -1.45 -10.51 5.48
N ILE A 230 -0.29 -10.84 6.05
CA ILE A 230 0.48 -12.05 5.71
C ILE A 230 -0.34 -13.31 5.97
N VAL A 231 -1.00 -13.40 7.12
CA VAL A 231 -1.86 -14.55 7.45
C VAL A 231 -3.00 -14.67 6.44
N LEU A 232 -3.67 -13.56 6.12
CA LEU A 232 -4.72 -13.55 5.10
C LEU A 232 -4.21 -13.96 3.72
N ASN A 233 -3.05 -13.46 3.29
CA ASN A 233 -2.44 -13.82 2.01
C ASN A 233 -2.16 -15.34 1.96
N ARG A 234 -1.55 -15.90 3.01
CA ARG A 234 -1.29 -17.33 3.11
C ARG A 234 -2.57 -18.16 3.02
N ILE A 235 -3.65 -17.74 3.69
CA ILE A 235 -4.95 -18.42 3.64
C ILE A 235 -5.51 -18.42 2.21
N ILE A 236 -5.49 -17.27 1.54
CA ILE A 236 -6.00 -17.12 0.16
C ILE A 236 -5.22 -18.02 -0.81
N TRP A 237 -3.89 -17.99 -0.75
CA TRP A 237 -3.04 -18.78 -1.65
C TRP A 237 -3.08 -20.27 -1.36
N ARG A 238 -3.22 -20.69 -0.10
CA ARG A 238 -3.46 -22.09 0.26
C ARG A 238 -4.76 -22.62 -0.36
N LYS A 239 -5.87 -21.89 -0.18
CA LYS A 239 -7.17 -22.27 -0.78
C LYS A 239 -7.11 -22.34 -2.30
N LYS A 240 -6.39 -21.40 -2.95
CA LYS A 240 -6.19 -21.40 -4.40
C LYS A 240 -5.45 -22.66 -4.87
N LYS A 241 -4.40 -23.08 -4.17
CA LYS A 241 -3.64 -24.31 -4.46
C LYS A 241 -4.51 -25.56 -4.30
N GLU A 242 -5.32 -25.63 -3.24
CA GLU A 242 -6.26 -26.74 -2.99
C GLU A 242 -7.35 -26.83 -4.07
N PHE A 243 -7.87 -25.70 -4.54
CA PHE A 243 -8.86 -25.69 -5.62
C PHE A 243 -8.26 -26.16 -6.95
N SER A 244 -7.05 -25.68 -7.28
CA SER A 244 -6.34 -26.10 -8.50
C SER A 244 -5.96 -27.58 -8.48
N SER A 245 -5.55 -28.14 -7.35
CA SER A 245 -5.22 -29.58 -7.24
C SER A 245 -6.46 -30.47 -7.36
N ARG A 246 -7.60 -30.07 -6.79
CA ARG A 246 -8.88 -30.78 -6.94
C ARG A 246 -9.40 -30.77 -8.38
N GLY A 247 -9.27 -29.64 -9.08
CA GLY A 247 -9.62 -29.53 -10.50
C GLY A 247 -8.79 -30.48 -11.37
N ALA A 248 -7.46 -30.52 -11.15
CA ALA A 248 -6.57 -31.42 -11.87
C ALA A 248 -6.85 -32.91 -11.60
N ALA A 249 -7.18 -33.27 -10.35
CA ALA A 249 -7.52 -34.65 -9.98
C ALA A 249 -8.86 -35.14 -10.56
N GLY A 250 -9.82 -34.24 -10.78
CA GLY A 250 -11.11 -34.57 -11.41
C GLY A 250 -11.02 -34.80 -12.93
N GLU A 251 -9.98 -34.26 -13.58
CA GLU A 251 -9.73 -34.43 -15.02
C GLU A 251 -8.93 -35.70 -15.34
N SER A 252 -8.24 -36.27 -14.34
CA SER A 252 -7.47 -37.51 -14.47
C SER A 252 -8.22 -38.78 -14.03
N ASP A 253 -9.53 -38.73 -13.78
CA ASP A 253 -10.35 -39.91 -13.49
C ASP A 253 -11.06 -40.43 -14.77
N PRO A 254 -10.51 -41.44 -15.46
CA PRO A 254 -11.15 -42.07 -16.61
C PRO A 254 -12.39 -42.92 -16.25
N SER A 255 -12.79 -43.04 -14.98
CA SER A 255 -13.93 -43.87 -14.57
C SER A 255 -15.30 -43.17 -14.69
N ALA A 256 -15.35 -41.84 -14.80
CA ALA A 256 -16.60 -41.08 -14.87
C ALA A 256 -17.27 -41.02 -16.27
N LYS A 257 -16.71 -41.70 -17.29
CA LYS A 257 -17.28 -41.76 -18.65
C LYS A 257 -17.95 -43.10 -19.01
N LYS A 258 -18.28 -43.93 -18.03
CA LYS A 258 -19.17 -45.08 -18.22
C LYS A 258 -20.27 -45.12 -17.17
N LYS A 259 -21.37 -44.43 -17.47
CA LYS A 259 -22.74 -44.91 -17.27
C LYS A 259 -23.69 -44.03 -18.06
#